data_AF-A0A023FD26-F1
#
_entry.id   AF-A0A023FD26-F1
#
_cell.length_a   1.000
_cell.length_b   1.000
_cell.length_c   1.000
_cell.angle_alpha   90.00
_cell.angle_beta   90.00
_cell.angle_gamma   90.00
#
_symmetry.space_group_name_H-M   'P 1'
#
loop_
_entity.id
_entity.type
_entity.pdbx_description
1 polymer ?
#
loop_
_entity_poly.entity_id
_entity_poly.type
_entity_poly.pdbx_seq_one_letter_code
_entity_poly.pdbx_strand_id
1 'polypeptide(L)'
;MKSTMKLALFFVLLGSAISAFSAGGLGDARGGSPYPDWADEMRFGNYQDAWKALNQSETTKYWLVLSNFNNDGGSWGENFTCLSVQETQLNETDKSVVSVFTFRNASNATTEFKVEEKVKAVFNYNYTMKENAIEYTLANGTHITDTLIFSDGETCDIFSVPYINGGKGCELWVNDKYVDKIPKCCLFVYNYFCTPKGTKRYYIYKKKMCNIGKKNENSS
;
A
#
# COMPACT_ATOMS: atom_id res chain seq x y z
N MET A 1 -32.31 -84.89 18.49
CA MET A 1 -31.50 -84.91 19.74
C MET A 1 -31.29 -83.48 20.18
N LYS A 2 -31.86 -83.10 21.34
CA LYS A 2 -31.73 -81.77 21.95
C LYS A 2 -30.29 -81.59 22.45
N SER A 3 -29.66 -80.44 22.22
CA SER A 3 -28.59 -79.95 23.10
C SER A 3 -28.60 -78.43 23.17
N THR A 4 -29.25 -77.97 24.25
CA THR A 4 -28.89 -76.89 25.17
C THR A 4 -27.83 -75.85 24.76
N MET A 5 -28.32 -74.61 24.75
CA MET A 5 -27.61 -73.34 24.93
C MET A 5 -26.77 -73.33 26.22
N LYS A 6 -25.51 -72.88 26.16
CA LYS A 6 -24.83 -72.25 27.29
C LYS A 6 -24.08 -71.00 26.82
N LEU A 7 -24.67 -69.88 27.21
CA LEU A 7 -24.17 -68.52 27.16
C LEU A 7 -22.93 -68.43 28.07
N ALA A 8 -21.76 -68.12 27.53
CA ALA A 8 -20.60 -67.73 28.31
C ALA A 8 -20.57 -66.20 28.41
N LEU A 9 -20.93 -65.68 29.58
CA LEU A 9 -20.67 -64.30 29.97
C LEU A 9 -19.16 -64.12 30.18
N PHE A 10 -18.53 -63.25 29.42
CA PHE A 10 -17.26 -62.64 29.81
C PHE A 10 -17.54 -61.20 30.25
N PHE A 11 -17.63 -61.00 31.56
CA PHE A 11 -17.46 -59.69 32.17
C PHE A 11 -15.97 -59.36 32.19
N VAL A 12 -15.54 -58.43 31.34
CA VAL A 12 -14.31 -57.67 31.60
C VAL A 12 -14.74 -56.29 32.07
N LEU A 13 -14.61 -56.10 33.37
CA LEU A 13 -14.77 -54.83 34.06
C LEU A 13 -13.53 -53.95 33.84
N LEU A 14 -13.82 -52.66 33.71
CA LEU A 14 -13.00 -51.50 34.10
C LEU A 14 -11.81 -51.12 33.19
N GLY A 15 -12.12 -50.18 32.31
CA GLY A 15 -11.18 -49.27 31.67
C GLY A 15 -11.92 -48.06 31.12
N SER A 16 -12.73 -47.39 31.95
CA SER A 16 -13.34 -46.11 31.60
C SER A 16 -12.26 -45.04 31.49
N ALA A 17 -11.63 -44.92 30.32
CA ALA A 17 -10.99 -43.67 29.94
C ALA A 17 -12.11 -42.68 29.61
N ILE A 18 -12.70 -42.10 30.65
CA ILE A 18 -13.35 -40.80 30.52
C ILE A 18 -12.18 -39.86 30.25
N SER A 19 -11.87 -39.64 28.96
CA SER A 19 -11.17 -38.42 28.58
C SER A 19 -12.06 -37.31 29.10
N ALA A 20 -11.65 -36.70 30.21
CA ALA A 20 -12.17 -35.43 30.61
C ALA A 20 -11.98 -34.53 29.39
N PHE A 21 -13.07 -34.28 28.66
CA PHE A 21 -13.23 -33.02 27.97
C PHE A 21 -13.16 -32.00 29.09
N SER A 22 -11.94 -31.55 29.38
CA SER A 22 -11.76 -30.21 29.87
C SER A 22 -12.55 -29.36 28.88
N ALA A 23 -13.64 -28.79 29.37
CA ALA A 23 -14.14 -27.53 28.87
C ALA A 23 -13.00 -26.52 29.07
N GLY A 24 -11.92 -26.67 28.29
CA GLY A 24 -11.06 -25.57 27.94
C GLY A 24 -12.02 -24.57 27.35
N GLY A 25 -12.14 -23.42 28.01
CA GLY A 25 -13.00 -22.35 27.55
C GLY A 25 -12.82 -22.19 26.05
N LEU A 26 -13.90 -21.85 25.37
CA LEU A 26 -13.82 -21.17 24.08
C LEU A 26 -13.01 -19.88 24.32
N GLY A 27 -11.69 -20.02 24.38
CA GLY A 27 -10.74 -18.96 24.20
C GLY A 27 -10.93 -18.54 22.77
N ASP A 28 -11.42 -17.32 22.63
CA ASP A 28 -11.62 -16.62 21.38
C ASP A 28 -10.35 -16.78 20.52
N ALA A 29 -10.38 -17.68 19.54
CA ALA A 29 -9.31 -17.88 18.56
C ALA A 29 -9.32 -16.73 17.53
N ARG A 30 -9.47 -15.49 17.99
CA ARG A 30 -9.16 -14.29 17.23
C ARG A 30 -7.70 -13.94 17.43
N GLY A 31 -6.82 -14.84 17.01
CA GLY A 31 -5.47 -14.47 16.62
C GLY A 31 -5.54 -13.75 15.27
N GLY A 32 -6.14 -12.56 15.23
CA GLY A 32 -6.14 -11.73 14.03
C GLY A 32 -4.69 -11.39 13.64
N SER A 33 -4.41 -11.36 12.35
CA SER A 33 -3.13 -10.84 11.85
C SER A 33 -2.89 -9.44 12.45
N PRO A 34 -1.68 -9.11 12.93
CA PRO A 34 -1.37 -7.76 13.40
C PRO A 34 -1.30 -6.76 12.24
N TYR A 35 -1.38 -7.23 10.99
CA TYR A 35 -1.27 -6.42 9.79
C TYR A 35 -2.63 -5.91 9.30
N PRO A 36 -2.65 -4.82 8.52
CA PRO A 36 -3.88 -4.36 7.88
C PRO A 36 -4.53 -5.45 7.03
N ASP A 37 -5.86 -5.46 6.93
CA ASP A 37 -6.61 -6.51 6.18
C ASP A 37 -6.23 -6.63 4.70
N TRP A 38 -5.63 -5.59 4.11
CA TRP A 38 -5.13 -5.60 2.73
C TRP A 38 -3.71 -6.17 2.59
N ALA A 39 -2.97 -6.34 3.69
CA ALA A 39 -1.64 -6.93 3.70
C ALA A 39 -1.73 -8.46 3.83
N ASP A 40 -2.21 -9.08 2.76
CA ASP A 40 -2.35 -10.53 2.60
C ASP A 40 -1.76 -10.95 1.24
N GLU A 41 -0.52 -11.46 1.27
CA GLU A 41 0.23 -11.80 0.06
C GLU A 41 -0.47 -12.87 -0.79
N MET A 42 -1.08 -13.86 -0.15
CA MET A 42 -1.76 -14.96 -0.85
C MET A 42 -3.02 -14.49 -1.57
N ARG A 43 -3.71 -13.50 -1.01
CA ARG A 43 -4.95 -12.97 -1.58
C ARG A 43 -4.72 -11.80 -2.54
N PHE A 44 -3.79 -10.90 -2.21
CA PHE A 44 -3.63 -9.60 -2.88
C PHE A 44 -2.26 -9.38 -3.51
N GLY A 45 -1.28 -10.28 -3.33
CA GLY A 45 0.10 -10.09 -3.81
C GLY A 45 0.23 -9.83 -5.32
N ASN A 46 -0.72 -10.28 -6.13
CA ASN A 46 -0.76 -9.97 -7.57
C ASN A 46 -1.08 -8.51 -7.90
N TYR A 47 -1.61 -7.76 -6.95
CA TYR A 47 -1.93 -6.33 -7.05
C TYR A 47 -0.99 -5.49 -6.18
N GLN A 48 0.09 -6.07 -5.66
CA GLN A 48 0.98 -5.45 -4.68
C GLN A 48 2.44 -5.70 -5.05
N ASP A 49 2.75 -5.68 -6.35
CA ASP A 49 4.11 -5.77 -6.86
C ASP A 49 4.71 -4.37 -6.92
N ALA A 50 5.45 -3.99 -5.88
CA ALA A 50 6.07 -2.68 -5.75
C ALA A 50 7.21 -2.48 -6.76
N TRP A 51 7.89 -3.56 -7.18
CA TRP A 51 8.88 -3.43 -8.26
C TRP A 51 8.19 -3.09 -9.58
N LYS A 52 7.05 -3.70 -9.89
CA LYS A 52 6.26 -3.32 -11.07
C LYS A 52 5.79 -1.87 -11.00
N ALA A 53 5.42 -1.36 -9.82
CA ALA A 53 5.05 0.04 -9.63
C ALA A 53 6.23 1.00 -9.89
N LEU A 54 7.45 0.66 -9.41
CA LEU A 54 8.66 1.47 -9.61
C LEU A 54 9.31 1.32 -10.98
N ASN A 55 9.22 0.14 -11.61
CA ASN A 55 9.89 -0.17 -12.87
C ASN A 55 9.12 0.42 -14.05
N GLN A 56 9.12 1.76 -14.12
CA GLN A 56 8.51 2.55 -15.16
C GLN A 56 9.60 3.16 -16.05
N SER A 57 9.28 3.40 -17.32
CA SER A 57 10.18 4.13 -18.21
C SER A 57 10.38 5.57 -17.75
N GLU A 58 11.53 6.19 -18.07
CA GLU A 58 11.83 7.58 -17.70
C GLU A 58 10.84 8.62 -18.26
N THR A 59 10.09 8.26 -19.29
CA THR A 59 9.03 9.11 -19.87
C THR A 59 7.68 8.97 -19.16
N THR A 60 7.52 7.97 -18.29
CA THR A 60 6.28 7.73 -17.55
C THR A 60 6.25 8.64 -16.34
N LYS A 61 5.14 9.36 -16.17
CA LYS A 61 4.90 10.29 -15.06
C LYS A 61 3.68 9.86 -14.29
N TYR A 62 3.78 9.86 -12.97
CA TYR A 62 2.64 9.72 -12.07
C TYR A 62 2.41 11.01 -11.29
N TRP A 63 1.15 11.30 -11.01
CA TRP A 63 0.74 12.41 -10.16
C TRP A 63 0.13 11.87 -8.88
N LEU A 64 0.49 12.47 -7.74
CA LEU A 64 -0.30 12.28 -6.53
C LEU A 64 -1.60 13.07 -6.71
N VAL A 65 -2.72 12.36 -6.85
CA VAL A 65 -4.02 13.00 -7.11
C VAL A 65 -4.78 13.24 -5.83
N LEU A 66 -4.83 12.22 -4.96
CA LEU A 66 -5.50 12.29 -3.68
C LEU A 66 -4.57 11.81 -2.57
N SER A 67 -4.65 12.49 -1.43
CA SER A 67 -4.06 12.03 -0.17
C SER A 67 -4.96 12.41 1.00
N ASN A 68 -4.82 11.74 2.14
CA ASN A 68 -5.46 12.16 3.39
C ASN A 68 -4.57 13.10 4.24
N PHE A 69 -3.45 13.52 3.68
CA PHE A 69 -2.58 14.57 4.19
C PHE A 69 -2.09 15.46 3.04
N ASN A 70 -1.54 16.62 3.37
CA ASN A 70 -0.89 17.51 2.42
C ASN A 70 0.30 18.26 3.05
N ASN A 71 0.77 17.75 4.19
CA ASN A 71 1.98 18.19 4.86
C ASN A 71 2.87 16.97 5.00
N ASP A 72 4.13 17.09 4.62
CA ASP A 72 5.12 16.05 4.74
C ASP A 72 6.35 16.61 5.47
N GLY A 73 6.83 15.84 6.45
CA GLY A 73 8.02 16.17 7.24
C GLY A 73 9.33 15.70 6.59
N GLY A 74 9.24 14.92 5.50
CA GLY A 74 10.37 14.49 4.70
C GLY A 74 10.83 15.60 3.75
N SER A 75 10.30 15.57 2.53
CA SER A 75 10.86 16.32 1.39
C SER A 75 9.92 17.35 0.79
N TRP A 76 8.60 17.21 0.92
CA TRP A 76 7.65 18.04 0.17
C TRP A 76 7.18 19.28 0.95
N GLY A 77 7.31 19.26 2.27
CA GLY A 77 6.96 20.38 3.15
C GLY A 77 5.45 20.55 3.37
N GLU A 78 5.05 21.74 3.78
CA GLU A 78 3.65 22.05 4.11
C GLU A 78 2.81 22.45 2.90
N ASN A 79 1.53 22.08 2.92
CA ASN A 79 0.55 22.33 1.87
C ASN A 79 1.06 22.02 0.46
N PHE A 80 1.70 20.86 0.30
CA PHE A 80 2.21 20.45 -1.00
C PHE A 80 1.06 20.22 -2.00
N THR A 81 1.30 20.59 -3.26
CA THR A 81 0.37 20.44 -4.38
C THR A 81 1.16 20.15 -5.65
N CYS A 82 0.46 19.66 -6.68
CA CYS A 82 1.06 19.39 -7.99
C CYS A 82 2.29 18.47 -7.89
N LEU A 83 2.25 17.51 -6.97
CA LEU A 83 3.30 16.53 -6.79
C LEU A 83 3.22 15.49 -7.91
N SER A 84 4.33 15.33 -8.63
CA SER A 84 4.53 14.28 -9.64
C SER A 84 5.85 13.57 -9.42
N VAL A 85 5.95 12.36 -9.94
CA VAL A 85 7.16 11.53 -9.90
C VAL A 85 7.45 10.95 -11.28
N GLN A 86 8.74 10.86 -11.59
CA GLN A 86 9.29 10.09 -12.71
C GLN A 86 10.50 9.30 -12.21
N GLU A 87 10.61 8.06 -12.67
CA GLU A 87 11.70 7.17 -12.26
C GLU A 87 12.88 7.26 -13.22
N THR A 88 14.08 7.27 -12.68
CA THR A 88 15.34 7.31 -13.44
C THR A 88 16.35 6.34 -12.86
N GLN A 89 17.46 6.10 -13.56
CA GLN A 89 18.57 5.27 -13.05
C GLN A 89 18.12 3.88 -12.56
N LEU A 90 17.27 3.23 -13.34
CA LEU A 90 16.73 1.90 -13.05
C LEU A 90 17.85 0.87 -12.86
N ASN A 91 17.78 0.12 -11.78
CA ASN A 91 18.64 -1.03 -11.51
C ASN A 91 17.78 -2.25 -11.19
N GLU A 92 17.67 -3.16 -12.16
CA GLU A 92 16.88 -4.39 -12.08
C GLU A 92 17.41 -5.37 -11.02
N THR A 93 18.73 -5.43 -10.83
CA THR A 93 19.36 -6.35 -9.88
C THR A 93 19.01 -5.97 -8.44
N ASP A 94 19.11 -4.67 -8.13
CA ASP A 94 18.84 -4.15 -6.79
C ASP A 94 17.38 -3.75 -6.58
N LYS A 95 16.54 -3.89 -7.62
CA LYS A 95 15.16 -3.41 -7.67
C LYS A 95 15.03 -1.98 -7.16
N SER A 96 15.88 -1.10 -7.71
CA SER A 96 16.00 0.28 -7.25
C SER A 96 15.94 1.30 -8.38
N VAL A 97 15.53 2.51 -8.04
CA VAL A 97 15.44 3.68 -8.93
C VAL A 97 15.90 4.94 -8.20
N VAL A 98 16.07 6.02 -8.96
CA VAL A 98 16.05 7.39 -8.45
C VAL A 98 14.72 8.04 -8.85
N SER A 99 13.87 8.28 -7.86
CA SER A 99 12.60 8.96 -8.04
C SER A 99 12.82 10.46 -8.09
N VAL A 100 12.40 11.06 -9.19
CA VAL A 100 12.46 12.50 -9.42
C VAL A 100 11.10 13.11 -9.14
N PHE A 101 10.97 13.70 -7.96
CA PHE A 101 9.75 14.39 -7.55
C PHE A 101 9.77 15.85 -7.96
N THR A 102 8.65 16.32 -8.52
CA THR A 102 8.40 17.76 -8.72
C THR A 102 7.11 18.17 -8.04
N PHE A 103 7.10 19.33 -7.37
CA PHE A 103 5.95 19.77 -6.56
C PHE A 103 5.96 21.27 -6.31
N ARG A 104 4.86 21.78 -5.75
CA ARG A 104 4.77 23.12 -5.14
C ARG A 104 4.39 22.98 -3.68
N ASN A 105 4.70 23.96 -2.84
CA ASN A 105 4.34 23.92 -1.43
C ASN A 105 4.10 25.33 -0.86
N ALA A 106 3.84 25.43 0.46
CA ALA A 106 3.53 26.67 1.15
C ALA A 106 4.65 27.73 1.05
N SER A 107 5.90 27.32 0.85
CA SER A 107 7.03 28.25 0.71
C SER A 107 6.90 29.11 -0.55
N ASN A 108 6.38 28.53 -1.64
CA ASN A 108 5.99 29.27 -2.84
C ASN A 108 4.99 28.46 -3.68
N ALA A 109 3.74 28.93 -3.76
CA ALA A 109 2.65 28.24 -4.46
C ALA A 109 2.75 28.27 -6.00
N THR A 110 3.72 29.00 -6.56
CA THR A 110 3.91 29.16 -8.01
C THR A 110 5.21 28.54 -8.52
N THR A 111 6.24 28.50 -7.68
CA THR A 111 7.51 27.85 -8.00
C THR A 111 7.39 26.35 -7.90
N GLU A 112 7.90 25.65 -8.91
CA GLU A 112 8.08 24.20 -8.86
C GLU A 112 9.43 23.88 -8.22
N PHE A 113 9.41 23.03 -7.21
CA PHE A 113 10.57 22.45 -6.55
C PHE A 113 10.82 21.06 -7.11
N LYS A 114 12.08 20.63 -7.06
CA LYS A 114 12.52 19.30 -7.47
C LYS A 114 13.35 18.67 -6.36
N VAL A 115 13.11 17.39 -6.07
CA VAL A 115 13.95 16.56 -5.20
C VAL A 115 14.17 15.21 -5.87
N GLU A 116 15.35 14.62 -5.63
CA GLU A 116 15.70 13.28 -6.10
C GLU A 116 15.91 12.39 -4.88
N GLU A 117 15.25 11.22 -4.88
CA GLU A 117 15.31 10.26 -3.79
C GLU A 117 15.70 8.90 -4.32
N LYS A 118 16.54 8.17 -3.59
CA LYS A 118 16.85 6.78 -3.91
C LYS A 118 15.76 5.90 -3.35
N VAL A 119 15.18 5.05 -4.20
CA VAL A 119 14.03 4.22 -3.82
C VAL A 119 14.30 2.77 -4.17
N LYS A 120 13.91 1.85 -3.28
CA LYS A 120 14.02 0.41 -3.47
C LYS A 120 12.69 -0.28 -3.25
N ALA A 121 12.37 -1.28 -4.06
CA ALA A 121 11.32 -2.21 -3.73
C ALA A 121 11.80 -3.14 -2.60
N VAL A 122 11.00 -3.29 -1.55
CA VAL A 122 11.32 -4.12 -0.36
C VAL A 122 10.10 -4.94 0.07
N PHE A 123 10.35 -5.97 0.88
CA PHE A 123 9.29 -6.74 1.53
C PHE A 123 8.83 -6.06 2.81
N ASN A 124 7.52 -6.01 3.04
CA ASN A 124 6.91 -5.57 4.29
C ASN A 124 5.76 -6.51 4.70
N TYR A 125 5.40 -6.51 5.98
CA TYR A 125 4.33 -7.35 6.56
C TYR A 125 4.50 -8.85 6.30
N ASN A 126 5.73 -9.35 6.39
CA ASN A 126 6.11 -10.75 6.17
C ASN A 126 5.83 -11.28 4.76
N TYR A 127 5.73 -10.41 3.76
CA TYR A 127 5.72 -10.86 2.36
C TYR A 127 7.06 -11.54 2.05
N THR A 128 7.03 -12.56 1.19
CA THR A 128 8.22 -13.36 0.84
C THR A 128 8.32 -13.69 -0.64
N MET A 129 7.24 -13.52 -1.40
CA MET A 129 7.18 -13.86 -2.82
C MET A 129 7.39 -12.63 -3.72
N LYS A 130 6.84 -11.48 -3.32
CA LYS A 130 6.98 -10.21 -4.06
C LYS A 130 7.23 -9.04 -3.12
N GLU A 131 8.12 -8.13 -3.51
CA GLU A 131 8.29 -6.86 -2.83
C GLU A 131 6.99 -6.05 -2.94
N ASN A 132 6.41 -5.67 -1.81
CA ASN A 132 5.12 -4.99 -1.71
C ASN A 132 5.23 -3.59 -1.11
N ALA A 133 6.44 -3.12 -0.84
CA ALA A 133 6.70 -1.81 -0.31
C ALA A 133 7.82 -1.12 -1.08
N ILE A 134 7.88 0.19 -0.94
CA ILE A 134 8.96 1.03 -1.44
C ILE A 134 9.62 1.71 -0.24
N GLU A 135 10.95 1.66 -0.21
CA GLU A 135 11.76 2.32 0.81
C GLU A 135 12.51 3.49 0.17
N TYR A 136 12.28 4.69 0.69
CA TYR A 136 12.98 5.90 0.31
C TYR A 136 14.18 6.13 1.22
N THR A 137 15.31 6.52 0.65
CA THR A 137 16.44 7.09 1.39
C THR A 137 16.41 8.61 1.25
N LEU A 138 16.03 9.30 2.32
CA LEU A 138 15.99 10.76 2.38
C LEU A 138 17.41 11.36 2.36
N ALA A 139 17.51 12.66 2.08
CA ALA A 139 18.80 13.37 1.98
C ALA A 139 19.66 13.29 3.26
N ASN A 140 19.01 13.15 4.43
CA ASN A 140 19.69 12.99 5.72
C ASN A 140 20.07 11.53 6.06
N GLY A 141 19.83 10.59 5.13
CA GLY A 141 20.06 9.15 5.31
C GLY A 141 18.96 8.41 6.06
N THR A 142 17.84 9.07 6.40
CA THR A 142 16.69 8.40 7.01
C THR A 142 16.00 7.52 5.98
N HIS A 143 15.60 6.31 6.41
CA HIS A 143 14.79 5.39 5.61
C HIS A 143 13.33 5.49 6.03
N ILE A 144 12.45 5.66 5.05
CA ILE A 144 10.99 5.63 5.25
C ILE A 144 10.37 4.64 4.27
N THR A 145 9.34 3.93 4.70
CA THR A 145 8.74 2.84 3.93
C THR A 145 7.26 3.08 3.72
N ASP A 146 6.85 3.10 2.45
CA ASP A 146 5.45 3.10 2.05
C ASP A 146 5.07 1.73 1.51
N THR A 147 3.89 1.24 1.87
CA THR A 147 3.46 -0.10 1.47
C THR A 147 2.32 -0.02 0.46
N LEU A 148 2.46 -0.76 -0.63
CA LEU A 148 1.49 -0.80 -1.70
C LEU A 148 0.23 -1.54 -1.23
N ILE A 149 -0.88 -0.81 -1.13
CA ILE A 149 -2.20 -1.37 -0.87
C ILE A 149 -2.72 -2.04 -2.15
N PHE A 150 -2.58 -1.36 -3.28
CA PHE A 150 -3.08 -1.81 -4.58
C PHE A 150 -2.39 -1.08 -5.73
N SER A 151 -2.10 -1.82 -6.78
CA SER A 151 -1.73 -1.34 -8.11
C SER A 151 -2.41 -2.22 -9.16
N ASP A 152 -2.84 -1.62 -10.27
CA ASP A 152 -3.14 -2.38 -11.49
C ASP A 152 -1.90 -2.52 -12.41
N GLY A 153 -0.80 -1.86 -12.04
CA GLY A 153 0.49 -1.88 -12.72
C GLY A 153 0.53 -1.09 -14.02
N GLU A 154 -0.46 -0.22 -14.28
CA GLU A 154 -0.46 0.64 -15.47
C GLU A 154 -1.02 2.04 -15.19
N THR A 155 -2.11 2.13 -14.44
CA THR A 155 -2.91 3.35 -14.35
C THR A 155 -2.79 4.05 -13.00
N CYS A 156 -2.67 3.29 -11.90
CA CYS A 156 -2.65 3.86 -10.56
C CYS A 156 -1.98 2.96 -9.53
N ASP A 157 -1.52 3.62 -8.47
CA ASP A 157 -0.94 2.99 -7.28
C ASP A 157 -1.54 3.63 -6.03
N ILE A 158 -1.79 2.82 -5.00
CA ILE A 158 -2.34 3.26 -3.72
C ILE A 158 -1.38 2.82 -2.63
N PHE A 159 -0.78 3.77 -1.93
CA PHE A 159 0.20 3.51 -0.89
C PHE A 159 -0.34 3.84 0.49
N SER A 160 -0.01 2.98 1.45
CA SER A 160 -0.08 3.25 2.88
C SER A 160 1.21 3.93 3.32
N VAL A 161 1.07 5.07 4.01
CA VAL A 161 2.15 5.92 4.50
C VAL A 161 2.12 5.89 6.04
N PRO A 162 2.76 4.89 6.68
CA PRO A 162 2.53 4.57 8.10
C PRO A 162 3.12 5.59 9.08
N TYR A 163 4.05 6.44 8.66
CA TYR A 163 4.63 7.48 9.52
C TYR A 163 3.75 8.75 9.63
N ILE A 164 2.65 8.83 8.86
CA ILE A 164 1.72 9.96 8.86
C ILE A 164 0.39 9.60 9.54
N ASN A 165 -0.27 10.59 10.16
CA ASN A 165 -1.62 10.48 10.74
C ASN A 165 -1.78 9.32 11.74
N GLY A 166 -0.72 8.98 12.48
CA GLY A 166 -0.72 7.88 13.44
C GLY A 166 -0.91 6.51 12.78
N GLY A 167 -0.19 6.22 11.68
CA GLY A 167 -0.28 4.94 10.99
C GLY A 167 -1.32 4.88 9.87
N LYS A 168 -1.89 6.02 9.47
CA LYS A 168 -3.07 6.08 8.59
C LYS A 168 -2.88 6.96 7.36
N GLY A 169 -1.67 7.46 7.10
CA GLY A 169 -1.38 8.16 5.86
C GLY A 169 -1.71 7.28 4.65
N CYS A 170 -2.27 7.87 3.61
CA CYS A 170 -2.49 7.14 2.36
C CYS A 170 -2.57 8.07 1.15
N GLU A 171 -2.06 7.55 0.04
CA GLU A 171 -1.86 8.24 -1.22
C GLU A 171 -2.51 7.47 -2.38
N LEU A 172 -3.00 8.21 -3.38
CA LEU A 172 -3.42 7.70 -4.67
C LEU A 172 -2.61 8.39 -5.77
N TRP A 173 -1.70 7.64 -6.36
CA TRP A 173 -0.90 8.03 -7.51
C TRP A 173 -1.59 7.56 -8.78
N VAL A 174 -1.59 8.41 -9.81
CA VAL A 174 -2.24 8.12 -11.09
C VAL A 174 -1.31 8.52 -12.21
N ASN A 175 -1.13 7.64 -13.18
CA ASN A 175 -0.35 7.88 -14.38
C ASN A 175 -0.92 9.10 -15.14
N ASP A 176 -0.05 9.99 -15.62
CA ASP A 176 -0.38 11.24 -16.31
C ASP A 176 -1.39 11.04 -17.45
N LYS A 177 -1.32 9.91 -18.16
CA LYS A 177 -2.26 9.55 -19.23
C LYS A 177 -3.71 9.42 -18.76
N TYR A 178 -3.92 9.06 -17.49
CA TYR A 178 -5.22 8.77 -16.89
C TYR A 178 -5.65 9.77 -15.82
N VAL A 179 -4.81 10.76 -15.49
CA VAL A 179 -5.03 11.70 -14.37
C VAL A 179 -6.32 12.53 -14.50
N ASP A 180 -6.74 12.82 -15.73
CA ASP A 180 -7.99 13.56 -16.02
C ASP A 180 -9.24 12.67 -15.90
N LYS A 181 -9.07 11.35 -15.94
CA LYS A 181 -10.15 10.36 -15.87
C LYS A 181 -9.69 9.16 -15.05
N ILE A 182 -9.52 9.41 -13.75
CA ILE A 182 -9.04 8.41 -12.78
C ILE A 182 -9.91 7.14 -12.87
N PRO A 183 -9.30 5.95 -13.00
CA PRO A 183 -10.06 4.71 -13.07
C PRO A 183 -10.90 4.45 -11.82
N LYS A 184 -12.11 3.93 -12.03
CA LYS A 184 -13.09 3.72 -10.95
C LYS A 184 -12.62 2.70 -9.92
N CYS A 185 -11.85 1.69 -10.33
CA CYS A 185 -11.26 0.72 -9.42
C CYS A 185 -10.32 1.39 -8.41
N CYS A 186 -9.39 2.22 -8.88
CA CYS A 186 -8.48 2.99 -8.05
C CYS A 186 -9.22 3.87 -7.04
N LEU A 187 -10.23 4.61 -7.51
CA LEU A 187 -11.06 5.44 -6.63
C LEU A 187 -11.82 4.60 -5.60
N PHE A 188 -12.36 3.44 -5.99
CA PHE A 188 -13.06 2.55 -5.08
C PHE A 188 -12.13 2.04 -3.98
N VAL A 189 -10.96 1.51 -4.34
CA VAL A 189 -9.98 0.97 -3.39
C VAL A 189 -9.46 2.07 -2.46
N TYR A 190 -9.13 3.25 -2.99
CA TYR A 190 -8.73 4.40 -2.19
C TYR A 190 -9.84 4.87 -1.24
N ASN A 191 -11.08 4.94 -1.71
CA ASN A 191 -12.20 5.30 -0.84
C ASN A 191 -12.41 4.29 0.29
N TYR A 192 -12.24 3.00 -0.02
CA TYR A 192 -12.44 1.92 0.94
C TYR A 192 -11.37 1.91 2.03
N PHE A 193 -10.08 1.96 1.66
CA PHE A 193 -8.99 1.83 2.63
C PHE A 193 -8.50 3.17 3.21
N CYS A 194 -8.55 4.25 2.45
CA CYS A 194 -7.81 5.47 2.76
C CYS A 194 -8.68 6.63 3.22
N THR A 195 -9.96 6.61 2.87
CA THR A 195 -10.91 7.65 3.28
C THR A 195 -12.20 7.08 3.87
N PRO A 196 -12.10 6.27 4.95
CA PRO A 196 -13.28 5.90 5.71
C PRO A 196 -14.00 7.16 6.22
N LYS A 197 -15.28 7.01 6.57
CA LYS A 197 -16.15 8.14 6.95
C LYS A 197 -15.47 9.01 8.02
N GLY A 198 -15.34 10.31 7.72
CA GLY A 198 -14.73 11.29 8.61
C GLY A 198 -13.24 11.59 8.33
N THR A 199 -12.58 10.80 7.49
CA THR A 199 -11.20 11.08 7.07
C THR A 199 -11.15 12.26 6.12
N LYS A 200 -10.28 13.23 6.40
CA LYS A 200 -10.04 14.38 5.52
C LYS A 200 -9.37 13.92 4.23
N ARG A 201 -9.77 14.54 3.12
CA ARG A 201 -9.21 14.29 1.78
C ARG A 201 -8.67 15.58 1.20
N TYR A 202 -7.50 15.49 0.58
CA TYR A 202 -6.86 16.57 -0.16
C TYR A 202 -6.75 16.18 -1.62
N TYR A 203 -7.05 17.13 -2.49
CA TYR A 203 -6.75 17.04 -3.92
C TYR A 203 -5.40 17.68 -4.15
N ILE A 204 -4.38 16.86 -4.36
CA ILE A 204 -3.00 17.31 -4.52
C ILE A 204 -2.77 17.75 -5.96
N TYR A 205 -3.25 16.97 -6.93
CA TYR A 205 -3.31 17.36 -8.33
C TYR A 205 -4.69 17.94 -8.71
N LYS A 206 -4.68 19.08 -9.39
CA LYS A 206 -5.81 19.59 -10.16
C LYS A 206 -5.30 20.20 -11.45
N LYS A 207 -5.79 19.70 -12.60
CA LYS A 207 -5.35 20.14 -13.95
C LYS A 207 -5.21 21.65 -14.10
N LYS A 208 -6.24 22.40 -13.68
CA LYS A 208 -6.27 23.86 -13.79
C LYS A 208 -5.22 24.57 -12.94
N MET A 209 -4.78 23.97 -11.83
CA MET A 209 -3.81 24.55 -10.90
C MET A 209 -2.37 24.17 -11.25
N CYS A 210 -2.16 22.92 -11.68
CA CYS A 210 -0.83 22.39 -11.95
C CYS A 210 -0.32 22.71 -13.35
N ASN A 211 -1.20 23.07 -14.29
CA ASN A 211 -0.80 23.45 -15.66
C ASN A 211 -0.76 24.97 -15.91
N ILE A 212 -0.71 25.81 -14.86
CA ILE A 212 -0.79 27.28 -15.01
C ILE A 212 0.39 27.88 -15.83
N GLY A 213 1.48 27.14 -16.08
CA GLY A 213 2.61 27.60 -16.90
C GLY A 213 2.62 27.15 -18.37
N LYS A 214 1.94 26.06 -18.75
CA LYS A 214 2.02 25.50 -20.12
C LYS A 214 1.25 26.28 -21.19
N LYS A 215 0.44 27.28 -20.79
CA LYS A 215 -0.31 28.12 -21.75
C LYS A 215 0.52 29.21 -22.40
N ASN A 216 1.66 29.59 -21.82
CA ASN A 216 2.43 30.74 -22.30
C ASN A 216 3.57 30.37 -23.27
N GLU A 217 3.87 29.09 -23.47
CA GLU A 217 4.95 28.64 -24.38
C GLU A 217 4.47 28.33 -25.81
N ASN A 218 3.16 28.19 -26.04
CA ASN A 218 2.59 27.96 -27.38
C ASN A 218 1.92 29.20 -28.00
N SER A 219 2.18 30.40 -27.45
CA SER A 219 1.61 31.66 -27.93
C SER A 219 2.66 32.72 -28.28
N SER A 220 3.93 32.33 -28.50
CA SER A 220 4.99 33.21 -29.01
C SER A 220 5.55 32.70 -30.33
#